data_AF-A0A6I0E6L0-F1
#
_entry.id   AF-A0A6I0E6L0-F1
#
_cell.length_a   1.000
_cell.length_b   1.000
_cell.length_c   1.000
_cell.angle_alpha   90.00
_cell.angle_beta   90.00
_cell.angle_gamma   90.00
#
_symmetry.space_group_name_H-M   'P 1'
#
loop_
_entity.id
_entity.type
_entity.pdbx_description
1 polymer ?
#
loop_
_entity_poly.entity_id
_entity_poly.type
_entity_poly.pdbx_seq_one_letter_code
_entity_poly.pdbx_strand_id
1 'polypeptide(L)'
;MHPHGAAASDPNSIMTALRTTTASLHAEAEGGAFQQAMVRGELPLSDYTAYLTQMLHVHRILEGALRRVRPHVPQILTVVDDEQFQEDNILADLDTFGAFEDETPALPAVLRYRRSVCWLESHRPLTLLGQHYVLEGSKNGAKFIAKAVRAAYALTPGVGDRFLDPYGDRQRVKWMQFKAAMDAATFTEAERGDVLTGAQEMFRTVIGLAADLSAAELATCPA
;
A
#
# COMPACT_ATOMS: atom_id res chain seq x y z
N MET A 1 35.25 12.48 9.10
CA MET A 1 35.21 12.12 7.67
C MET A 1 34.94 10.62 7.60
N HIS A 2 33.67 10.22 7.49
CA HIS A 2 33.28 8.80 7.33
C HIS A 2 32.41 8.69 6.08
N PRO A 3 32.73 7.78 5.16
CA PRO A 3 31.96 7.64 3.94
C PRO A 3 30.69 6.84 4.24
N HIS A 4 29.52 7.46 4.09
CA HIS A 4 28.25 6.74 3.93
C HIS A 4 28.21 6.18 2.50
N GLY A 5 29.00 5.14 2.25
CA GLY A 5 28.80 4.28 1.09
C GLY A 5 27.52 3.48 1.34
N ALA A 6 26.49 3.69 0.52
CA ALA A 6 25.34 2.80 0.49
C ALA A 6 25.87 1.39 0.18
N ALA A 7 25.85 0.50 1.18
CA ALA A 7 26.21 -0.89 0.98
C ALA A 7 25.35 -1.44 -0.15
N ALA A 8 25.98 -2.05 -1.16
CA ALA A 8 25.27 -2.74 -2.22
C ALA A 8 24.33 -3.77 -1.57
N SER A 9 23.06 -3.74 -1.96
CA SER A 9 22.05 -4.67 -1.44
C SER A 9 22.49 -6.11 -1.73
N ASP A 10 22.54 -6.95 -0.70
CA ASP A 10 22.86 -8.37 -0.83
C ASP A 10 21.93 -9.01 -1.88
N PRO A 11 22.47 -9.63 -2.96
CA PRO A 11 21.67 -10.27 -3.98
C PRO A 11 20.77 -11.38 -3.43
N ASN A 12 21.10 -11.96 -2.27
CA ASN A 12 20.31 -13.01 -1.61
C ASN A 12 19.34 -12.46 -0.54
N SER A 13 19.30 -11.15 -0.29
CA SER A 13 18.37 -10.55 0.68
C SER A 13 16.90 -10.72 0.26
N ILE A 14 16.01 -10.78 1.25
CA ILE A 14 14.55 -10.84 1.00
C ILE A 14 14.09 -9.57 0.29
N MET A 15 14.70 -8.42 0.58
CA MET A 15 14.41 -7.15 -0.08
C MET A 15 14.77 -7.14 -1.57
N THR A 16 15.92 -7.72 -1.95
CA THR A 16 16.30 -7.88 -3.35
C THR A 16 15.36 -8.84 -4.08
N ALA A 17 15.00 -9.96 -3.43
CA ALA A 17 14.05 -10.92 -3.99
C ALA A 17 12.68 -10.29 -4.22
N LEU A 18 12.12 -9.59 -3.22
CA LEU A 18 10.85 -8.88 -3.31
C LEU A 18 10.82 -7.91 -4.48
N ARG A 19 11.81 -7.01 -4.56
CA ARG A 19 11.91 -6.04 -5.66
C ARG A 19 11.96 -6.72 -7.03
N THR A 20 12.76 -7.77 -7.17
CA THR A 20 12.91 -8.49 -8.43
C THR A 20 11.61 -9.19 -8.83
N THR A 21 11.01 -9.91 -7.89
CA THR A 21 9.80 -10.71 -8.12
C THR A 21 8.57 -9.86 -8.42
N THR A 22 8.49 -8.63 -7.90
CA THR A 22 7.34 -7.75 -8.15
C THR A 22 7.56 -6.72 -9.25
N ALA A 23 8.72 -6.71 -9.94
CA ALA A 23 9.07 -5.65 -10.87
C ALA A 23 8.06 -5.48 -12.03
N SER A 24 7.60 -6.58 -12.63
CA SER A 24 6.60 -6.52 -13.71
C SER A 24 5.23 -6.05 -13.22
N LEU A 25 4.79 -6.56 -12.07
CA LEU A 25 3.52 -6.17 -11.45
C LEU A 25 3.52 -4.70 -11.01
N HIS A 26 4.65 -4.19 -10.55
CA HIS A 26 4.82 -2.76 -10.26
C HIS A 26 4.66 -1.91 -11.52
N ALA A 27 5.35 -2.28 -12.61
CA ALA A 27 5.22 -1.58 -13.88
C ALA A 27 3.79 -1.62 -14.43
N GLU A 28 3.09 -2.75 -14.28
CA GLU A 28 1.68 -2.90 -14.65
C GLU A 28 0.79 -1.98 -13.81
N ALA A 29 0.96 -1.97 -12.48
CA ALA A 29 0.20 -1.11 -11.58
C ALA A 29 0.40 0.38 -11.89
N GLU A 30 1.64 0.80 -12.20
CA GLU A 30 1.95 2.17 -12.61
C GLU A 30 1.40 2.51 -14.00
N GLY A 31 1.29 1.55 -14.90
CA GLY A 31 0.86 1.76 -16.29
C GLY A 31 -0.66 1.88 -16.48
N GLY A 32 -1.47 1.53 -15.48
CA GLY A 32 -2.93 1.58 -15.57
C GLY A 32 -3.48 2.99 -15.78
N ALA A 33 -4.54 3.13 -16.58
CA ALA A 33 -5.12 4.43 -16.95
C ALA A 33 -5.54 5.26 -15.72
N PHE A 34 -6.19 4.63 -14.74
CA PHE A 34 -6.57 5.27 -13.47
C PHE A 34 -5.35 5.82 -12.72
N GLN A 35 -4.29 5.01 -12.58
CA GLN A 35 -3.06 5.41 -11.89
C GLN A 35 -2.36 6.55 -12.64
N GLN A 36 -2.33 6.49 -13.97
CA GLN A 36 -1.76 7.54 -14.81
C GLN A 36 -2.51 8.86 -14.69
N ALA A 37 -3.85 8.83 -14.65
CA ALA A 37 -4.67 10.02 -14.39
C ALA A 37 -4.38 10.60 -13.00
N MET A 38 -4.23 9.75 -11.97
CA MET A 38 -3.86 10.19 -10.61
C MET A 38 -2.50 10.88 -10.58
N VAL A 39 -1.48 10.28 -11.20
CA VAL A 39 -0.11 10.81 -11.25
C VAL A 39 -0.06 12.17 -11.96
N ARG A 40 -0.91 12.37 -12.97
CA ARG A 40 -1.03 13.64 -13.69
C ARG A 40 -1.93 14.68 -12.99
N GLY A 41 -2.62 14.31 -11.91
CA GLY A 41 -3.57 15.19 -11.22
C GLY A 41 -4.84 15.44 -12.04
N GLU A 42 -5.21 14.50 -12.91
CA GLU A 42 -6.36 14.60 -13.82
C GLU A 42 -7.60 13.88 -13.30
N LEU A 43 -7.49 13.10 -12.21
CA LEU A 43 -8.64 12.44 -11.60
C LEU A 43 -9.63 13.48 -11.04
N PRO A 44 -10.94 13.35 -11.30
CA PRO A 44 -11.97 14.05 -10.55
C PRO A 44 -11.84 13.78 -9.05
N LEU A 45 -12.20 14.78 -8.22
CA LEU A 45 -12.14 14.63 -6.76
C LEU A 45 -13.01 13.46 -6.27
N SER A 46 -14.18 13.23 -6.89
CA SER A 46 -15.06 12.10 -6.58
C SER A 46 -14.35 10.76 -6.71
N ASP A 47 -13.55 10.61 -7.75
CA ASP A 47 -12.89 9.35 -8.10
C ASP A 47 -11.67 9.12 -7.20
N TYR A 48 -10.98 10.21 -6.83
CA TYR A 48 -9.94 10.17 -5.82
C TYR A 48 -10.51 9.78 -4.45
N THR A 49 -11.63 10.36 -4.02
CA THR A 49 -12.28 9.97 -2.76
C THR A 49 -12.82 8.55 -2.80
N ALA A 50 -13.36 8.09 -3.94
CA ALA A 50 -13.77 6.70 -4.13
C ALA A 50 -12.56 5.75 -4.00
N TYR A 51 -11.42 6.11 -4.58
CA TYR A 51 -10.17 5.37 -4.41
C TYR A 51 -9.72 5.32 -2.95
N LEU A 52 -9.71 6.46 -2.24
CA LEU A 52 -9.35 6.50 -0.81
C LEU A 52 -10.27 5.61 0.03
N THR A 53 -11.58 5.63 -0.22
CA THR A 53 -12.54 4.77 0.48
C THR A 53 -12.27 3.28 0.24
N GLN A 54 -11.88 2.89 -0.97
CA GLN A 54 -11.52 1.50 -1.23
C GLN A 54 -10.16 1.13 -0.64
N MET A 55 -9.20 2.06 -0.62
CA MET A 55 -7.93 1.86 0.10
C MET A 55 -8.15 1.77 1.61
N LEU A 56 -9.10 2.50 2.20
CA LEU A 56 -9.49 2.36 3.60
C LEU A 56 -9.91 0.93 3.91
N HIS A 57 -10.74 0.32 3.06
CA HIS A 57 -11.11 -1.09 3.21
C HIS A 57 -9.91 -2.03 3.14
N VAL A 58 -9.01 -1.84 2.15
CA VAL A 58 -7.79 -2.64 2.02
C VAL A 58 -6.91 -2.52 3.27
N HIS A 59 -6.69 -1.31 3.76
CA HIS A 59 -5.89 -1.03 4.96
C HIS A 59 -6.54 -1.63 6.21
N ARG A 60 -7.84 -1.42 6.45
CA ARG A 60 -8.55 -2.04 7.59
C ARG A 60 -8.42 -3.57 7.60
N ILE A 61 -8.54 -4.20 6.43
CA ILE A 61 -8.39 -5.66 6.29
C ILE A 61 -6.96 -6.08 6.67
N LEU A 62 -5.94 -5.50 6.03
CA LEU A 62 -4.56 -5.92 6.25
C LEU A 62 -4.07 -5.57 7.66
N GLU A 63 -4.29 -4.34 8.10
CA GLU A 63 -3.82 -3.83 9.38
C GLU A 63 -4.51 -4.55 10.54
N GLY A 64 -5.81 -4.82 10.42
CA GLY A 64 -6.53 -5.66 11.38
C GLY A 64 -5.93 -7.06 11.48
N ALA A 65 -5.62 -7.69 10.34
CA ALA A 65 -4.98 -9.00 10.30
C ALA A 65 -3.57 -8.98 10.92
N LEU A 66 -2.75 -7.99 10.54
CA LEU A 66 -1.40 -7.79 11.07
C LEU A 66 -1.43 -7.61 12.59
N ARG A 67 -2.32 -6.76 13.12
CA ARG A 67 -2.48 -6.57 14.58
C ARG A 67 -2.80 -7.89 15.29
N ARG A 68 -3.63 -8.76 14.71
CA ARG A 68 -3.98 -10.07 15.30
C ARG A 68 -2.83 -11.08 15.28
N VAL A 69 -2.07 -11.15 14.18
CA VAL A 69 -1.00 -12.15 14.04
C VAL A 69 0.35 -11.71 14.61
N ARG A 70 0.60 -10.38 14.70
CA ARG A 70 1.87 -9.79 15.13
C ARG A 70 2.40 -10.36 16.46
N PRO A 71 1.59 -10.57 17.53
CA PRO A 71 2.09 -11.13 18.79
C PRO A 71 2.59 -12.58 18.68
N HIS A 72 2.23 -13.30 17.61
CA HIS A 72 2.47 -14.73 17.45
C HIS A 72 3.46 -15.07 16.32
N VAL A 73 3.86 -14.08 15.51
CA VAL A 73 4.74 -14.27 14.35
C VAL A 73 5.97 -13.37 14.50
N PRO A 74 7.14 -13.92 14.92
CA PRO A 74 8.32 -13.13 15.26
C PRO A 74 8.80 -12.17 14.17
N GLN A 75 8.71 -12.58 12.90
CA GLN A 75 9.11 -11.74 11.76
C GLN A 75 8.17 -10.53 11.60
N ILE A 76 6.87 -10.72 11.78
CA ILE A 76 5.89 -9.61 11.75
C ILE A 76 6.10 -8.69 12.95
N LEU A 77 6.34 -9.26 14.13
CA LEU A 77 6.67 -8.48 15.34
C LEU A 77 7.91 -7.58 15.13
N THR A 78 8.90 -8.10 14.42
CA THR A 78 10.17 -7.40 14.14
C THR A 78 10.00 -6.27 13.12
N VAL A 79 9.17 -6.47 12.09
CA VAL A 79 9.10 -5.55 10.94
C VAL A 79 7.97 -4.54 11.05
N VAL A 80 6.81 -4.97 11.54
CA VAL A 80 5.59 -4.18 11.51
C VAL A 80 5.53 -3.31 12.75
N ASP A 81 5.20 -2.04 12.58
CA ASP A 81 4.98 -1.05 13.63
C ASP A 81 3.69 -0.27 13.40
N ASP A 82 3.05 0.19 14.48
CA ASP A 82 1.75 0.86 14.37
C ASP A 82 1.85 2.21 13.64
N GLU A 83 3.01 2.88 13.65
CA GLU A 83 3.25 4.10 12.85
C GLU A 83 3.15 3.85 11.33
N GLN A 84 3.22 2.59 10.88
CA GLN A 84 3.12 2.22 9.47
C GLN A 84 1.68 2.17 8.96
N PHE A 85 0.71 2.05 9.87
CA PHE A 85 -0.71 1.95 9.54
C PHE A 85 -1.25 3.28 9.00
N GLN A 86 -2.22 3.19 8.09
CA GLN A 86 -2.74 4.31 7.31
C GLN A 86 -4.22 4.58 7.54
N GLU A 87 -4.94 3.73 8.27
CA GLU A 87 -6.37 3.93 8.54
C GLU A 87 -6.68 5.37 8.99
N ASP A 88 -5.96 5.88 9.99
CA ASP A 88 -6.18 7.24 10.51
C ASP A 88 -5.85 8.33 9.49
N ASN A 89 -4.84 8.13 8.64
CA ASN A 89 -4.47 9.09 7.59
C ASN A 89 -5.56 9.16 6.52
N ILE A 90 -6.06 7.99 6.09
CA ILE A 90 -7.12 7.92 5.07
C ILE A 90 -8.41 8.52 5.60
N LEU A 91 -8.77 8.24 6.86
CA LEU A 91 -9.94 8.84 7.51
C LEU A 91 -9.83 10.37 7.58
N ALA A 92 -8.66 10.90 7.97
CA ALA A 92 -8.44 12.34 8.02
C ALA A 92 -8.52 13.01 6.64
N ASP A 93 -8.05 12.33 5.59
CA ASP A 93 -8.15 12.82 4.22
C ASP A 93 -9.61 12.79 3.73
N LEU A 94 -10.34 11.69 3.95
CA LEU A 94 -11.77 11.59 3.59
C LEU A 94 -12.64 12.63 4.32
N ASP A 95 -12.37 12.89 5.60
CA ASP A 95 -13.03 13.94 6.38
C ASP A 95 -12.77 15.33 5.79
N THR A 96 -11.52 15.60 5.38
CA THR A 96 -11.15 16.85 4.69
C THR A 96 -11.98 17.10 3.44
N PHE A 97 -12.32 16.04 2.70
CA PHE A 97 -13.14 16.14 1.48
C PHE A 97 -14.64 16.07 1.74
N GLY A 98 -15.08 15.86 2.99
CA GLY A 98 -16.49 15.62 3.31
C GLY A 98 -17.05 14.35 2.66
N ALA A 99 -16.18 13.37 2.37
CA ALA A 99 -16.48 12.18 1.59
C ALA A 99 -16.43 10.88 2.42
N PHE A 100 -16.34 11.00 3.75
CA PHE A 100 -16.41 9.84 4.62
C PHE A 100 -17.85 9.30 4.67
N GLU A 101 -18.05 8.14 4.07
CA GLU A 101 -19.28 7.37 4.14
C GLU A 101 -18.97 5.97 4.66
N ASP A 102 -19.35 5.68 5.91
CA ASP A 102 -19.14 4.35 6.52
C ASP A 102 -19.80 3.21 5.73
N GLU A 103 -20.79 3.51 4.88
CA GLU A 103 -21.59 2.55 4.15
C GLU A 103 -21.16 2.31 2.70
N THR A 104 -20.11 2.97 2.19
CA THR A 104 -19.65 2.73 0.80
C THR A 104 -19.25 1.26 0.62
N PRO A 105 -19.91 0.50 -0.27
CA PRO A 105 -19.61 -0.92 -0.45
C PRO A 105 -18.19 -1.16 -0.98
N ALA A 106 -17.55 -2.20 -0.46
CA ALA A 106 -16.29 -2.67 -0.99
C ALA A 106 -16.46 -3.24 -2.42
N LEU A 107 -15.57 -2.84 -3.34
CA LEU A 107 -15.55 -3.32 -4.72
C LEU A 107 -15.15 -4.80 -4.82
N PRO A 108 -15.47 -5.49 -5.95
CA PRO A 108 -15.18 -6.91 -6.12
C PRO A 108 -13.74 -7.33 -5.78
N ALA A 109 -12.73 -6.55 -6.15
CA ALA A 109 -11.32 -6.79 -5.82
C ALA A 109 -11.08 -6.79 -4.31
N VAL A 110 -11.64 -5.81 -3.60
CA VAL A 110 -11.54 -5.70 -2.14
C VAL A 110 -12.28 -6.84 -1.44
N LEU A 111 -13.44 -7.26 -1.96
CA LEU A 111 -14.18 -8.42 -1.44
C LEU A 111 -13.38 -9.73 -1.59
N ARG A 112 -12.74 -9.94 -2.75
CA ARG A 112 -11.84 -11.09 -2.98
C ARG A 112 -10.65 -11.04 -2.04
N TYR A 113 -10.04 -9.86 -1.87
CA TYR A 113 -8.91 -9.64 -0.97
C TYR A 113 -9.27 -9.98 0.49
N ARG A 114 -10.40 -9.47 0.99
CA ARG A 114 -10.90 -9.78 2.34
C ARG A 114 -11.02 -11.28 2.58
N ARG A 115 -11.60 -12.02 1.62
CA ARG A 115 -11.75 -13.47 1.72
C ARG A 115 -10.40 -14.18 1.78
N SER A 116 -9.41 -13.72 1.01
CA SER A 116 -8.04 -14.26 1.06
C SER A 116 -7.41 -14.06 2.44
N VAL A 117 -7.45 -12.83 2.97
CA VAL A 117 -6.82 -12.47 4.25
C VAL A 117 -7.35 -13.31 5.41
N CYS A 118 -8.66 -13.57 5.48
CA CYS A 118 -9.23 -14.45 6.51
C CYS A 118 -8.57 -15.85 6.54
N TRP A 119 -8.24 -16.41 5.37
CA TRP A 119 -7.56 -17.70 5.29
C TRP A 119 -6.06 -17.57 5.66
N LEU A 120 -5.40 -16.53 5.16
CA LEU A 120 -3.97 -16.28 5.39
C LEU A 120 -3.62 -16.12 6.87
N GLU A 121 -4.47 -15.42 7.65
CA GLU A 121 -4.26 -15.21 9.09
C GLU A 121 -4.01 -16.51 9.86
N SER A 122 -4.68 -17.59 9.49
CA SER A 122 -4.61 -18.87 10.21
C SER A 122 -3.63 -19.87 9.59
N HIS A 123 -3.24 -19.69 8.33
CA HIS A 123 -2.48 -20.71 7.58
C HIS A 123 -1.14 -20.24 7.05
N ARG A 124 -1.01 -18.97 6.64
CA ARG A 124 0.18 -18.39 6.01
C ARG A 124 0.35 -16.91 6.39
N PRO A 125 0.54 -16.57 7.67
CA PRO A 125 0.54 -15.18 8.12
C PRO A 125 1.67 -14.34 7.52
N LEU A 126 2.79 -14.94 7.10
CA LEU A 126 3.89 -14.21 6.45
C LEU A 126 3.55 -13.71 5.04
N THR A 127 2.50 -14.24 4.41
CA THR A 127 1.94 -13.63 3.19
C THR A 127 1.41 -12.21 3.49
N LEU A 128 0.88 -11.94 4.68
CA LEU A 128 0.47 -10.60 5.09
C LEU A 128 1.67 -9.63 5.18
N LEU A 129 2.85 -10.12 5.60
CA LEU A 129 4.06 -9.32 5.64
C LEU A 129 4.51 -8.89 4.23
N GLY A 130 4.39 -9.79 3.25
CA GLY A 130 4.62 -9.48 1.84
C GLY A 130 3.65 -8.42 1.29
N GLN A 131 2.38 -8.52 1.68
CA GLN A 131 1.37 -7.52 1.32
C GLN A 131 1.70 -6.15 1.93
N HIS A 132 2.12 -6.14 3.19
CA HIS A 132 2.56 -4.93 3.90
C HIS A 132 3.78 -4.27 3.25
N TYR A 133 4.76 -5.06 2.77
CA TYR A 133 5.91 -4.54 2.01
C TYR A 133 5.48 -3.69 0.81
N VAL A 134 4.43 -4.10 0.10
CA VAL A 134 3.95 -3.34 -1.08
C VAL A 134 3.32 -2.02 -0.66
N LEU A 135 2.49 -2.02 0.39
CA LEU A 135 1.84 -0.80 0.88
C LEU A 135 2.83 0.16 1.56
N GLU A 136 3.83 -0.35 2.27
CA GLU A 136 4.91 0.50 2.82
C GLU A 136 5.80 1.04 1.70
N GLY A 137 6.08 0.21 0.69
CA GLY A 137 6.86 0.56 -0.48
C GLY A 137 6.23 1.65 -1.34
N SER A 138 4.90 1.61 -1.52
CA SER A 138 4.17 2.57 -2.36
C SER A 138 4.33 4.03 -1.89
N LYS A 139 4.51 4.26 -0.58
CA LYS A 139 4.77 5.57 0.03
C LYS A 139 6.00 6.28 -0.54
N ASN A 140 6.98 5.53 -1.07
CA ASN A 140 8.18 6.12 -1.67
C ASN A 140 7.89 6.85 -2.99
N GLY A 141 6.95 6.34 -3.80
CA GLY A 141 6.50 6.98 -5.03
C GLY A 141 5.34 7.95 -4.80
N ALA A 142 4.50 7.67 -3.81
CA ALA A 142 3.30 8.44 -3.51
C ALA A 142 3.58 9.91 -3.17
N LYS A 143 4.76 10.27 -2.66
CA LYS A 143 5.16 11.68 -2.43
C LYS A 143 5.11 12.52 -3.72
N PHE A 144 5.39 11.94 -4.89
CA PHE A 144 5.26 12.64 -6.17
C PHE A 144 3.79 12.83 -6.57
N ILE A 145 2.96 11.81 -6.31
CA ILE A 145 1.51 11.87 -6.53
C ILE A 145 0.87 12.93 -5.61
N ALA A 146 1.31 13.01 -4.36
CA ALA A 146 0.85 14.02 -3.40
C ALA A 146 1.01 15.45 -3.96
N LYS A 147 2.13 15.73 -4.66
CA LYS A 147 2.33 17.04 -5.31
C LYS A 147 1.30 17.32 -6.40
N ALA A 148 0.97 16.32 -7.22
CA ALA A 148 -0.03 16.45 -8.29
C ALA A 148 -1.44 16.64 -7.70
N VAL A 149 -1.81 15.82 -6.71
CA VAL A 149 -3.11 15.87 -6.01
C VAL A 149 -3.29 17.20 -5.27
N ARG A 150 -2.25 17.69 -4.58
CA ARG A 150 -2.28 19.02 -3.93
C ARG A 150 -2.57 20.14 -4.93
N ALA A 151 -1.95 20.09 -6.12
CA ALA A 151 -2.20 21.08 -7.16
C ALA A 151 -3.61 20.96 -7.76
N ALA A 152 -4.06 19.73 -8.04
CA ALA A 152 -5.36 19.45 -8.65
C ALA A 152 -6.53 19.89 -7.76
N TYR A 153 -6.43 19.69 -6.44
CA TYR A 153 -7.52 19.96 -5.49
C TYR A 153 -7.24 21.15 -4.57
N ALA A 154 -6.23 21.97 -4.88
CA ALA A 154 -5.84 23.16 -4.12
C ALA A 154 -5.57 22.88 -2.61
N LEU A 155 -4.86 21.79 -2.31
CA LEU A 155 -4.59 21.35 -0.95
C LEU A 155 -3.34 21.98 -0.35
N THR A 156 -3.35 22.13 0.97
CA THR A 156 -2.17 22.45 1.77
C THR A 156 -1.51 21.14 2.22
N PRO A 157 -0.16 21.03 2.26
CA PRO A 157 0.50 19.81 2.75
C PRO A 157 0.03 19.40 4.15
N GLY A 158 -0.33 18.13 4.30
CA GLY A 158 -0.86 17.54 5.54
C GLY A 158 -2.38 17.65 5.70
N VAL A 159 -3.10 18.13 4.69
CA VAL A 159 -4.56 18.31 4.67
C VAL A 159 -5.11 17.71 3.37
N GLY A 160 -5.71 16.51 3.43
CA GLY A 160 -6.26 15.81 2.27
C GLY A 160 -5.23 15.00 1.47
N ASP A 161 -4.01 14.82 1.98
CA ASP A 161 -2.90 14.14 1.32
C ASP A 161 -2.06 13.26 2.27
N ARG A 162 -2.50 13.07 3.52
CA ARG A 162 -1.76 12.32 4.54
C ARG A 162 -1.53 10.87 4.13
N PHE A 163 -2.46 10.26 3.42
CA PHE A 163 -2.31 8.91 2.88
C PHE A 163 -1.17 8.81 1.86
N LEU A 164 -0.95 9.86 1.05
CA LEU A 164 0.08 9.86 0.02
C LEU A 164 1.46 10.27 0.54
N ASP A 165 1.53 11.11 1.58
CA ASP A 165 2.78 11.61 2.15
C ASP A 165 2.81 11.49 3.69
N PRO A 166 2.62 10.29 4.26
CA PRO A 166 2.39 10.11 5.71
C PRO A 166 3.61 10.46 6.57
N TYR A 167 4.81 10.41 6.00
CA TYR A 167 6.05 10.66 6.73
C TYR A 167 6.76 11.95 6.33
N GLY A 168 6.29 12.66 5.30
CA GLY A 168 6.92 13.86 4.77
C GLY A 168 8.40 13.64 4.45
N ASP A 169 9.27 14.42 5.09
CA ASP A 169 10.72 14.34 4.87
C ASP A 169 11.38 13.12 5.54
N ARG A 170 10.67 12.43 6.45
CA ARG A 170 11.16 11.20 7.09
C ARG A 170 10.99 9.96 6.20
N GLN A 171 10.32 10.05 5.05
CA GLN A 171 10.01 8.91 4.17
C GLN A 171 11.25 8.04 3.89
N ARG A 172 12.37 8.65 3.48
CA ARG A 172 13.61 7.91 3.19
C ARG A 172 14.14 7.16 4.41
N VAL A 173 14.11 7.80 5.59
CA VAL A 173 14.60 7.21 6.84
C VAL A 173 13.71 6.04 7.24
N LYS A 174 12.38 6.22 7.18
CA LYS A 174 11.38 5.17 7.47
C LYS A 174 11.53 3.96 6.56
N TRP A 175 11.71 4.20 5.25
CA TRP A 175 11.96 3.11 4.31
C TRP A 175 13.26 2.35 4.59
N MET A 176 14.35 3.05 4.92
CA MET A 176 15.60 2.38 5.29
C MET A 176 15.47 1.56 6.57
N GLN A 177 14.70 2.03 7.56
CA GLN A 177 14.40 1.27 8.78
C GLN A 177 13.57 0.02 8.47
N PHE A 178 12.54 0.14 7.63
CA PHE A 178 11.75 -1.00 7.19
C PHE A 178 12.60 -2.07 6.49
N LYS A 179 13.47 -1.66 5.56
CA LYS A 179 14.39 -2.56 4.87
C LYS A 179 15.33 -3.28 5.83
N ALA A 180 15.91 -2.55 6.78
CA ALA A 180 16.80 -3.12 7.77
C ALA A 180 16.07 -4.14 8.67
N ALA A 181 14.82 -3.86 9.05
CA ALA A 181 14.01 -4.80 9.83
C ALA A 181 13.68 -6.07 9.03
N MET A 182 13.33 -5.93 7.75
CA MET A 182 13.09 -7.07 6.84
C MET A 182 14.33 -7.94 6.67
N ASP A 183 15.50 -7.33 6.49
CA ASP A 183 16.75 -8.07 6.31
C ASP A 183 17.27 -8.67 7.63
N ALA A 184 16.88 -8.12 8.79
CA ALA A 184 17.19 -8.68 10.11
C ALA A 184 16.27 -9.85 10.49
N ALA A 185 15.06 -9.92 9.91
CA ALA A 185 14.15 -11.03 10.12
C ALA A 185 14.69 -12.31 9.46
N THR A 186 14.64 -13.43 10.18
CA THR A 186 15.06 -14.73 9.66
C THR A 186 13.87 -15.46 9.05
N PHE A 187 14.04 -15.97 7.83
CA PHE A 187 13.03 -16.71 7.08
C PHE A 187 13.62 -18.03 6.59
N THR A 188 12.88 -19.11 6.78
CA THR A 188 13.06 -20.35 6.02
C THR A 188 12.67 -20.13 4.55
N GLU A 189 13.04 -21.06 3.67
CA GLU A 189 12.69 -20.96 2.24
C GLU A 189 11.18 -20.93 2.01
N ALA A 190 10.41 -21.74 2.75
CA ALA A 190 8.95 -21.74 2.66
C ALA A 190 8.36 -20.38 3.08
N GLU A 191 8.84 -19.82 4.19
CA GLU A 191 8.43 -18.51 4.68
C GLU A 191 8.82 -17.37 3.72
N ARG A 192 10.01 -17.44 3.10
CA ARG A 192 10.38 -16.52 2.01
C ARG A 192 9.37 -16.61 0.86
N GLY A 193 8.99 -17.83 0.48
CA GLY A 193 7.95 -18.07 -0.51
C GLY A 193 6.63 -17.35 -0.16
N ASP A 194 6.18 -17.46 1.10
CA ASP A 194 4.96 -16.80 1.58
C ASP A 194 5.02 -15.28 1.42
N VAL A 195 6.13 -14.66 1.83
CA VAL A 195 6.34 -13.20 1.74
C VAL A 195 6.35 -12.75 0.27
N LEU A 196 7.04 -13.47 -0.62
CA LEU A 196 7.07 -13.14 -2.05
C LEU A 196 5.69 -13.28 -2.70
N THR A 197 4.94 -14.35 -2.37
CA THR A 197 3.56 -14.53 -2.83
C THR A 197 2.68 -13.38 -2.36
N GLY A 198 2.80 -12.98 -1.10
CA GLY A 198 2.00 -11.89 -0.54
C GLY A 198 2.21 -10.55 -1.25
N ALA A 199 3.46 -10.25 -1.60
CA ALA A 199 3.75 -9.03 -2.36
C ALA A 199 3.09 -9.05 -3.74
N GLN A 200 3.14 -10.17 -4.46
CA GLN A 200 2.46 -10.29 -5.74
C GLN A 200 0.93 -10.18 -5.59
N GLU A 201 0.35 -10.79 -4.56
CA GLU A 201 -1.09 -10.71 -4.29
C GLU A 201 -1.57 -9.30 -4.00
N MET A 202 -0.79 -8.51 -3.25
CA MET A 202 -1.14 -7.11 -3.02
C MET A 202 -1.10 -6.31 -4.32
N PHE A 203 -0.09 -6.50 -5.17
CA PHE A 203 -0.09 -5.86 -6.50
C PHE A 203 -1.33 -6.24 -7.33
N ARG A 204 -1.68 -7.53 -7.38
CA ARG A 204 -2.90 -7.98 -8.09
C ARG A 204 -4.18 -7.36 -7.49
N THR A 205 -4.19 -7.16 -6.18
CA THR A 205 -5.32 -6.52 -5.48
C THR A 205 -5.46 -5.06 -5.88
N VAL A 206 -4.37 -4.27 -5.88
CA VAL A 206 -4.43 -2.84 -6.25
C VAL A 206 -4.68 -2.64 -7.76
N ILE A 207 -4.15 -3.51 -8.61
CA ILE A 207 -4.45 -3.52 -10.06
C ILE A 207 -5.94 -3.82 -10.29
N GLY A 208 -6.46 -4.85 -9.62
CA GLY A 208 -7.88 -5.20 -9.70
C GLY A 208 -8.79 -4.10 -9.17
N LEU A 209 -8.38 -3.40 -8.11
CA LEU A 209 -9.11 -2.27 -7.56
C LEU A 209 -9.16 -1.10 -8.56
N ALA A 210 -8.05 -0.75 -9.20
CA ALA A 210 -8.02 0.29 -10.22
C ALA A 210 -8.93 -0.04 -11.42
N ALA A 211 -8.98 -1.31 -11.81
CA ALA A 211 -9.88 -1.79 -12.86
C ALA A 211 -11.37 -1.69 -12.44
N ASP A 212 -11.70 -2.08 -11.21
CA ASP A 212 -13.08 -1.97 -10.69
C ASP A 212 -13.53 -0.50 -10.62
N LEU A 213 -12.64 0.42 -10.20
CA LEU A 213 -12.92 1.86 -10.15
C LEU A 213 -13.17 2.43 -11.56
N SER A 214 -12.33 2.07 -12.53
CA SER A 214 -12.49 2.51 -13.93
C SER A 214 -13.81 1.99 -14.52
N ALA A 215 -14.21 0.77 -14.17
CA ALA A 215 -15.48 0.19 -14.63
C ALA A 215 -16.70 0.87 -13.98
N ALA A 216 -16.60 1.25 -12.70
CA ALA A 216 -17.65 1.98 -12.00
C ALA A 216 -17.85 3.39 -12.58
N GLU A 217 -16.76 4.11 -12.89
CA GLU A 217 -16.80 5.42 -13.54
C GLU A 217 -17.59 5.36 -14.87
N LEU A 218 -17.25 4.40 -15.73
CA LEU A 218 -17.94 4.16 -17.00
C LEU A 218 -19.44 3.86 -16.86
N ALA A 219 -19.86 3.26 -15.74
CA ALA A 219 -21.27 2.97 -15.48
C ALA A 219 -22.06 4.21 -15.00
N THR A 220 -21.37 5.23 -14.49
CA THR A 220 -21.98 6.46 -13.95
C THR A 220 -21.99 7.64 -14.92
N CYS A 221 -21.23 7.57 -16.02
CA CYS A 221 -21.23 8.60 -17.06
C CYS A 221 -22.57 8.56 -17.84
N PRO A 222 -23.36 9.66 -17.87
CA PRO A 222 -24.58 9.69 -18.66
C PRO A 222 -24.24 9.61 -20.16
N ALA A 223 -25.00 8.78 -20.89
CA ALA A 223 -24.87 8.60 -22.34
C ALA A 223 -25.14 9.88 -23.15
#